data_AF-A0A258W511-F1
#
_entry.id   AF-A0A258W511-F1
#
_cell.length_a   1.000
_cell.length_b   1.000
_cell.length_c   1.000
_cell.angle_alpha   90.00
_cell.angle_beta   90.00
_cell.angle_gamma   90.00
#
_symmetry.space_group_name_H-M   'P 1'
#
loop_
_entity.id
_entity.type
_entity.pdbx_description
1 polymer ?
#
loop_
_entity_poly.entity_id
_entity_poly.type
_entity_poly.pdbx_seq_one_letter_code
_entity_poly.pdbx_strand_id
1 'polypeptide(L)'
;MAVDPAKERNRYNSKLTDIQNDYQQKKRKLVDSKEKEIDQLEDYYQGKKENVVETQSAAINHIEKSQQKEMDRAQEKRQKVVSKSQNELKEIETSYNKKTNDAQKTRNEKFEAANSSYKEKLTEQELKQEERIERTKSKSNEEYQKMTQKYREQVNKTQTRQESNLNSLRSNNEEIVKGERMRGKNAEDKLREDISTRYERLDKMGDDKINQKQTQIETKEKKLDDEYTKEIAGKKQNYDKREERLQNEYNQRYMDKKQANENSMRSQKRGFDSVYEKNETNNKVSLQIQARNYAKELAQQHRDFLNQSSKYAGKEDDPFYKVQDRGSELNENQHFYVLKAYVPEHEKENVSVVIQKDRASISTQRQFNEEIKDESGKKIATHSAQTLREEFPFETPIITEGVARERSGDYVFVTIPKLQSFRNREIKG
;
A
#
# COMPACT_ATOMS: atom_id res chain seq x y z
N MET A 1 145.24 133.86 -219.17
CA MET A 1 145.29 132.45 -218.72
C MET A 1 145.38 132.45 -217.20
N ALA A 2 144.69 131.58 -216.45
CA ALA A 2 143.65 130.63 -216.86
C ALA A 2 142.69 130.26 -215.70
N VAL A 3 141.63 129.57 -216.12
CA VAL A 3 140.63 128.72 -215.41
C VAL A 3 141.26 127.76 -214.37
N ASP A 4 140.56 127.13 -213.42
CA ASP A 4 139.43 127.38 -212.48
C ASP A 4 139.14 126.02 -211.82
N PRO A 5 139.52 125.77 -210.54
CA PRO A 5 138.83 124.69 -209.82
C PRO A 5 138.51 124.96 -208.35
N ALA A 6 138.76 126.17 -207.84
CA ALA A 6 138.49 126.52 -206.43
C ALA A 6 137.00 126.35 -206.03
N LYS A 7 136.09 126.29 -207.01
CA LYS A 7 134.64 126.26 -206.82
C LYS A 7 134.03 124.88 -206.49
N GLU A 8 134.49 123.77 -207.08
CA GLU A 8 133.62 122.59 -207.19
C GLU A 8 133.68 121.60 -206.02
N ARG A 9 134.86 121.22 -205.51
CA ARG A 9 134.92 120.13 -204.51
C ARG A 9 134.53 120.52 -203.08
N ASN A 10 134.75 121.76 -202.64
CA ASN A 10 134.24 122.20 -201.33
C ASN A 10 132.74 122.50 -201.32
N ARG A 11 132.13 122.80 -202.49
CA ARG A 11 130.66 122.80 -202.65
C ARG A 11 130.05 121.40 -202.45
N TYR A 12 130.84 120.33 -202.61
CA TYR A 12 130.38 118.98 -202.34
C TYR A 12 130.29 118.69 -200.84
N ASN A 13 131.29 119.10 -200.05
CA ASN A 13 131.23 118.94 -198.60
C ASN A 13 130.12 119.78 -197.96
N SER A 14 129.93 121.04 -198.36
CA SER A 14 128.86 121.87 -197.76
C SER A 14 127.46 121.29 -198.01
N LYS A 15 127.19 120.81 -199.23
CA LYS A 15 125.92 120.14 -199.56
C LYS A 15 125.69 118.88 -198.72
N LEU A 16 126.75 118.16 -198.34
CA LEU A 16 126.62 116.96 -197.52
C LEU A 16 126.30 117.30 -196.06
N THR A 17 126.89 118.37 -195.49
CA THR A 17 126.53 118.86 -194.15
C THR A 17 125.11 119.43 -194.11
N ASP A 18 124.68 120.16 -195.15
CA ASP A 18 123.32 120.71 -195.23
C ASP A 18 122.26 119.59 -195.27
N ILE A 19 122.54 118.50 -196.01
CA ILE A 19 121.68 117.31 -196.04
C ILE A 19 121.64 116.61 -194.67
N GLN A 20 122.76 116.51 -193.94
CA GLN A 20 122.76 115.98 -192.58
C GLN A 20 121.96 116.86 -191.60
N ASN A 21 122.02 118.19 -191.75
CA ASN A 21 121.30 119.14 -190.90
C ASN A 21 119.78 119.15 -191.16
N ASP A 22 119.32 119.09 -192.41
CA ASP A 22 117.89 118.95 -192.72
C ASP A 22 117.32 117.61 -192.21
N TYR A 23 118.12 116.54 -192.28
CA TYR A 23 117.75 115.25 -191.69
C TYR A 23 117.64 115.31 -190.15
N GLN A 24 118.57 115.99 -189.47
CA GLN A 24 118.52 116.25 -188.02
C GLN A 24 117.26 117.05 -187.62
N GLN A 25 116.90 118.10 -188.37
CA GLN A 25 115.70 118.89 -188.09
C GLN A 25 114.41 118.10 -188.27
N LYS A 26 114.27 117.33 -189.36
CA LYS A 26 113.11 116.47 -189.59
C LYS A 26 112.98 115.39 -188.52
N LYS A 27 114.11 114.82 -188.06
CA LYS A 27 114.12 113.85 -186.95
C LYS A 27 113.63 114.46 -185.64
N ARG A 28 114.06 115.68 -185.26
CA ARG A 28 113.56 116.36 -184.05
C ARG A 28 112.06 116.63 -184.09
N LYS A 29 111.54 117.19 -185.19
CA LYS A 29 110.10 117.47 -185.33
C LYS A 29 109.23 116.21 -185.22
N LEU A 30 109.75 115.04 -185.62
CA LEU A 30 109.07 113.76 -185.46
C LEU A 30 109.05 113.28 -184.00
N VAL A 31 110.10 113.56 -183.21
CA VAL A 31 110.18 113.22 -181.78
C VAL A 31 109.25 114.11 -180.96
N ASP A 32 109.30 115.44 -181.13
CA ASP A 32 108.39 116.39 -180.45
C ASP A 32 106.90 116.08 -180.72
N SER A 33 106.60 115.56 -181.92
CA SER A 33 105.26 115.12 -182.30
C SER A 33 104.83 113.81 -181.62
N LYS A 34 105.77 112.95 -181.24
CA LYS A 34 105.50 111.63 -180.64
C LYS A 34 105.47 111.68 -179.12
N GLU A 35 106.27 112.54 -178.48
CA GLU A 35 106.17 112.78 -177.03
C GLU A 35 104.79 113.35 -176.67
N LYS A 36 104.27 114.32 -177.44
CA LYS A 36 102.92 114.88 -177.20
C LYS A 36 101.76 113.91 -177.38
N GLU A 37 101.91 112.88 -178.21
CA GLU A 37 100.90 111.81 -178.31
C GLU A 37 100.95 110.86 -177.11
N ILE A 38 102.12 110.70 -176.47
CA ILE A 38 102.30 109.82 -175.31
C ILE A 38 101.74 110.49 -174.05
N ASP A 39 102.08 111.76 -173.78
CA ASP A 39 101.59 112.51 -172.62
C ASP A 39 100.05 112.56 -172.58
N GLN A 40 99.42 112.83 -173.74
CA GLN A 40 97.94 112.86 -173.84
C GLN A 40 97.28 111.49 -173.64
N LEU A 41 98.00 110.39 -173.91
CA LEU A 41 97.53 109.05 -173.60
C LEU A 41 97.62 108.76 -172.10
N GLU A 42 98.70 109.20 -171.43
CA GLU A 42 98.93 108.95 -170.02
C GLU A 42 97.86 109.64 -169.14
N ASP A 43 97.56 110.91 -169.40
CA ASP A 43 96.48 111.67 -168.74
C ASP A 43 95.11 110.98 -168.88
N TYR A 44 94.79 110.45 -170.07
CA TYR A 44 93.51 109.77 -170.32
C TYR A 44 93.35 108.48 -169.51
N TYR A 45 94.42 107.70 -169.34
CA TYR A 45 94.38 106.46 -168.56
C TYR A 45 94.40 106.72 -167.04
N GLN A 46 95.05 107.79 -166.59
CA GLN A 46 95.08 108.19 -165.18
C GLN A 46 93.67 108.52 -164.66
N GLY A 47 92.94 109.43 -165.32
CA GLY A 47 91.58 109.84 -164.90
C GLY A 47 90.53 108.72 -165.00
N LYS A 48 90.78 107.69 -165.83
CA LYS A 48 89.91 106.51 -165.94
C LYS A 48 90.11 105.54 -164.76
N LYS A 49 91.28 105.53 -164.13
CA LYS A 49 91.59 104.70 -162.96
C LYS A 49 90.89 105.22 -161.70
N GLU A 50 90.84 106.54 -161.50
CA GLU A 50 90.21 107.17 -160.33
C GLU A 50 88.69 106.95 -160.29
N ASN A 51 88.01 107.11 -161.43
CA ASN A 51 86.56 106.85 -161.56
C ASN A 51 86.15 105.41 -161.16
N VAL A 52 87.02 104.41 -161.39
CA VAL A 52 86.74 103.01 -161.02
C VAL A 52 86.88 102.78 -159.52
N VAL A 53 87.82 103.46 -158.86
CA VAL A 53 88.01 103.36 -157.39
C VAL A 53 86.84 104.02 -156.65
N GLU A 54 86.41 105.19 -157.10
CA GLU A 54 85.32 105.93 -156.45
C GLU A 54 83.99 105.16 -156.55
N THR A 55 83.66 104.63 -157.73
CA THR A 55 82.44 103.83 -157.95
C THR A 55 82.40 102.52 -157.16
N GLN A 56 83.53 101.84 -156.96
CA GLN A 56 83.59 100.65 -156.09
C GLN A 56 83.39 100.99 -154.61
N SER A 57 83.94 102.11 -154.13
CA SER A 57 83.84 102.51 -152.71
C SER A 57 82.39 102.82 -152.26
N ALA A 58 81.59 103.38 -153.16
CA ALA A 58 80.18 103.68 -152.91
C ALA A 58 79.32 102.41 -152.84
N ALA A 59 79.62 101.40 -153.67
CA ALA A 59 78.88 100.14 -153.70
C ALA A 59 79.04 99.33 -152.41
N ILE A 60 80.27 99.23 -151.88
CA ILE A 60 80.57 98.46 -150.67
C ILE A 60 79.84 99.03 -149.44
N ASN A 61 79.89 100.36 -149.25
CA ASN A 61 79.20 101.04 -148.15
C ASN A 61 77.68 100.83 -148.14
N HIS A 62 77.05 100.69 -149.32
CA HIS A 62 75.61 100.47 -149.41
C HIS A 62 75.20 99.03 -149.06
N ILE A 63 76.10 98.05 -149.26
CA ILE A 63 75.87 96.64 -148.92
C ILE A 63 75.93 96.42 -147.40
N GLU A 64 76.98 96.91 -146.73
CA GLU A 64 77.14 96.80 -145.27
C GLU A 64 75.96 97.44 -144.52
N LYS A 65 75.57 98.65 -144.92
CA LYS A 65 74.46 99.42 -144.31
C LYS A 65 73.09 98.78 -144.55
N SER A 66 72.97 97.89 -145.54
CA SER A 66 71.77 97.07 -145.77
C SER A 66 71.76 95.85 -144.85
N GLN A 67 72.87 95.11 -144.75
CA GLN A 67 72.97 93.90 -143.91
C GLN A 67 72.74 94.20 -142.43
N GLN A 68 73.31 95.30 -141.91
CA GLN A 68 73.10 95.71 -140.51
C GLN A 68 71.61 95.90 -140.18
N LYS A 69 70.85 96.57 -141.07
CA LYS A 69 69.42 96.82 -140.89
C LYS A 69 68.55 95.56 -140.95
N GLU A 70 68.95 94.53 -141.69
CA GLU A 70 68.25 93.24 -141.66
C GLU A 70 68.51 92.50 -140.35
N MET A 71 69.74 92.53 -139.84
CA MET A 71 70.10 91.86 -138.60
C MET A 71 69.38 92.48 -137.39
N ASP A 72 69.33 93.80 -137.28
CA ASP A 72 68.59 94.52 -136.23
C ASP A 72 67.08 94.16 -136.26
N ARG A 73 66.48 94.12 -137.46
CA ARG A 73 65.08 93.71 -137.65
C ARG A 73 64.83 92.24 -137.28
N ALA A 74 65.80 91.36 -137.49
CA ALA A 74 65.71 89.97 -137.07
C ALA A 74 65.78 89.85 -135.53
N GLN A 75 66.65 90.63 -134.89
CA GLN A 75 66.82 90.63 -133.44
C GLN A 75 65.59 91.19 -132.70
N GLU A 76 64.99 92.29 -133.18
CA GLU A 76 63.70 92.78 -132.68
C GLU A 76 62.59 91.73 -132.77
N LYS A 77 62.45 91.08 -133.94
CA LYS A 77 61.43 90.04 -134.14
C LYS A 77 61.62 88.89 -133.15
N ARG A 78 62.87 88.48 -132.92
CA ARG A 78 63.22 87.41 -131.97
C ARG A 78 62.85 87.79 -130.54
N GLN A 79 63.14 89.02 -130.09
CA GLN A 79 62.73 89.50 -128.76
C GLN A 79 61.20 89.55 -128.61
N LYS A 80 60.47 90.07 -129.61
CA LYS A 80 58.99 90.13 -129.60
C LYS A 80 58.34 88.73 -129.54
N VAL A 81 58.93 87.71 -130.18
CA VAL A 81 58.44 86.32 -130.08
C VAL A 81 58.71 85.73 -128.70
N VAL A 82 59.90 85.94 -128.13
CA VAL A 82 60.25 85.43 -126.79
C VAL A 82 59.37 86.05 -125.71
N SER A 83 59.15 87.37 -125.72
CA SER A 83 58.30 88.03 -124.71
C SER A 83 56.83 87.63 -124.83
N LYS A 84 56.30 87.46 -126.06
CA LYS A 84 54.95 86.95 -126.28
C LYS A 84 54.79 85.53 -125.73
N SER A 85 55.73 84.63 -126.03
CA SER A 85 55.71 83.24 -125.54
C SER A 85 55.82 83.15 -124.02
N GLN A 86 56.64 83.98 -123.38
CA GLN A 86 56.74 84.03 -121.91
C GLN A 86 55.47 84.54 -121.22
N ASN A 87 54.76 85.48 -121.85
CA ASN A 87 53.48 85.97 -121.32
C ASN A 87 52.37 84.91 -121.52
N GLU A 88 52.29 84.28 -122.69
CA GLU A 88 51.35 83.18 -122.95
C GLU A 88 51.55 82.01 -121.96
N LEU A 89 52.81 81.66 -121.62
CA LEU A 89 53.10 80.65 -120.59
C LEU A 89 52.60 81.04 -119.19
N LYS A 90 52.78 82.30 -118.77
CA LYS A 90 52.27 82.80 -117.48
C LYS A 90 50.74 82.85 -117.42
N GLU A 91 50.08 83.21 -118.52
CA GLU A 91 48.62 83.17 -118.62
C GLU A 91 48.08 81.73 -118.54
N ILE A 92 48.75 80.78 -119.20
CA ILE A 92 48.42 79.34 -119.08
C ILE A 92 48.60 78.87 -117.62
N GLU A 93 49.75 79.14 -117.00
CA GLU A 93 50.07 78.73 -115.62
C GLU A 93 49.07 79.31 -114.60
N THR A 94 48.78 80.61 -114.67
CA THR A 94 47.79 81.26 -113.80
C THR A 94 46.37 80.73 -114.04
N SER A 95 45.98 80.45 -115.28
CA SER A 95 44.69 79.84 -115.59
C SER A 95 44.56 78.41 -115.04
N TYR A 96 45.65 77.64 -115.07
CA TYR A 96 45.70 76.27 -114.56
C TYR A 96 45.62 76.25 -113.04
N ASN A 97 46.45 77.06 -112.36
CA ASN A 97 46.45 77.21 -110.90
C ASN A 97 45.11 77.72 -110.37
N LYS A 98 44.41 78.59 -111.11
CA LYS A 98 43.04 79.00 -110.75
C LYS A 98 42.05 77.82 -110.86
N LYS A 99 42.05 77.09 -111.98
CA LYS A 99 41.17 75.93 -112.20
C LYS A 99 41.38 74.82 -111.18
N THR A 100 42.62 74.53 -110.79
CA THR A 100 42.92 73.49 -109.78
C THR A 100 42.45 73.91 -108.39
N ASN A 101 42.67 75.17 -107.98
CA ASN A 101 42.17 75.70 -106.71
C ASN A 101 40.63 75.73 -106.67
N ASP A 102 39.96 76.18 -107.73
CA ASP A 102 38.49 76.19 -107.82
C ASP A 102 37.91 74.75 -107.76
N ALA A 103 38.57 73.78 -108.41
CA ALA A 103 38.20 72.36 -108.34
C ALA A 103 38.41 71.75 -106.94
N GLN A 104 39.49 72.13 -106.24
CA GLN A 104 39.75 71.68 -104.87
C GLN A 104 38.74 72.28 -103.88
N LYS A 105 38.41 73.58 -104.03
CA LYS A 105 37.42 74.25 -103.19
C LYS A 105 36.03 73.64 -103.36
N THR A 106 35.56 73.48 -104.60
CA THR A 106 34.25 72.87 -104.89
C THR A 106 34.18 71.39 -104.48
N ARG A 107 35.30 70.66 -104.46
CA ARG A 107 35.37 69.31 -103.88
C ARG A 107 35.19 69.33 -102.36
N ASN A 108 35.84 70.25 -101.65
CA ASN A 108 35.72 70.38 -100.20
C ASN A 108 34.30 70.80 -99.79
N GLU A 109 33.72 71.82 -100.46
CA GLU A 109 32.34 72.27 -100.23
C GLU A 109 31.32 71.12 -100.39
N LYS A 110 31.49 70.28 -101.43
CA LYS A 110 30.66 69.07 -101.62
C LYS A 110 30.87 68.01 -100.53
N PHE A 111 32.09 67.84 -100.03
CA PHE A 111 32.39 66.89 -98.96
C PHE A 111 31.77 67.33 -97.62
N GLU A 112 31.88 68.62 -97.27
CA GLU A 112 31.28 69.21 -96.07
C GLU A 112 29.74 69.18 -96.10
N ALA A 113 29.13 69.52 -97.24
CA ALA A 113 27.69 69.38 -97.43
C ALA A 113 27.21 67.92 -97.28
N ALA A 114 27.92 66.97 -97.88
CA ALA A 114 27.61 65.54 -97.73
C ALA A 114 27.71 65.10 -96.27
N ASN A 115 28.82 65.40 -95.59
CA ASN A 115 29.07 65.04 -94.20
C ASN A 115 28.02 65.64 -93.25
N SER A 116 27.60 66.89 -93.48
CA SER A 116 26.52 67.54 -92.73
C SER A 116 25.20 66.78 -92.88
N SER A 117 24.81 66.43 -94.12
CA SER A 117 23.57 65.68 -94.38
C SER A 117 23.58 64.26 -93.80
N TYR A 118 24.76 63.64 -93.66
CA TYR A 118 24.90 62.34 -93.02
C TYR A 118 24.72 62.43 -91.50
N LYS A 119 25.29 63.46 -90.84
CA LYS A 119 25.09 63.69 -89.40
C LYS A 119 23.62 63.93 -89.07
N GLU A 120 22.94 64.78 -89.83
CA GLU A 120 21.52 65.08 -89.65
C GLU A 120 20.65 63.81 -89.75
N LYS A 121 20.86 62.99 -90.79
CA LYS A 121 20.17 61.70 -90.96
C LYS A 121 20.46 60.70 -89.84
N LEU A 122 21.68 60.69 -89.29
CA LEU A 122 22.03 59.84 -88.16
C LEU A 122 21.21 60.23 -86.92
N THR A 123 21.21 61.52 -86.58
CA THR A 123 20.44 62.04 -85.42
C THR A 123 18.93 61.83 -85.59
N GLU A 124 18.40 61.95 -86.80
CA GLU A 124 17.00 61.66 -87.09
C GLU A 124 16.66 60.16 -86.91
N GLN A 125 17.59 59.25 -87.23
CA GLN A 125 17.42 57.82 -86.99
C GLN A 125 17.51 57.45 -85.51
N GLU A 126 18.44 58.06 -84.76
CA GLU A 126 18.59 57.84 -83.31
C GLU A 126 17.31 58.25 -82.56
N LEU A 127 16.80 59.46 -82.80
CA LEU A 127 15.54 59.95 -82.22
C LEU A 127 14.35 59.03 -82.56
N LYS A 128 14.24 58.55 -83.81
CA LYS A 128 13.19 57.60 -84.23
C LYS A 128 13.33 56.22 -83.58
N GLN A 129 14.52 55.81 -83.15
CA GLN A 129 14.72 54.57 -82.39
C GLN A 129 14.35 54.75 -80.93
N GLU A 130 14.79 55.83 -80.29
CA GLU A 130 14.42 56.15 -78.89
C GLU A 130 12.91 56.25 -78.72
N GLU A 131 12.20 56.97 -79.61
CA GLU A 131 10.74 57.10 -79.55
C GLU A 131 10.03 55.72 -79.66
N ARG A 132 10.56 54.80 -80.48
CA ARG A 132 10.02 53.43 -80.60
C ARG A 132 10.27 52.61 -79.34
N ILE A 133 11.43 52.77 -78.71
CA ILE A 133 11.78 52.10 -77.44
C ILE A 133 10.88 52.62 -76.31
N GLU A 134 10.61 53.93 -76.26
CA GLU A 134 9.76 54.51 -75.24
C GLU A 134 8.28 54.10 -75.42
N ARG A 135 7.76 54.17 -76.65
CA ARG A 135 6.40 53.71 -77.00
C ARG A 135 6.18 52.21 -76.77
N THR A 136 7.22 51.37 -76.82
CA THR A 136 7.11 49.93 -76.49
C THR A 136 7.19 49.67 -74.99
N LYS A 137 8.06 50.38 -74.26
CA LYS A 137 8.11 50.35 -72.78
C LYS A 137 6.78 50.77 -72.14
N SER A 138 6.16 51.86 -72.61
CA SER A 138 4.89 52.35 -72.05
C SER A 138 3.74 51.34 -72.26
N LYS A 139 3.57 50.80 -73.48
CA LYS A 139 2.58 49.75 -73.77
C LYS A 139 2.79 48.49 -72.93
N SER A 140 4.03 48.02 -72.81
CA SER A 140 4.35 46.83 -72.00
C SER A 140 4.02 47.05 -70.51
N ASN A 141 4.28 48.24 -69.97
CA ASN A 141 3.94 48.58 -68.59
C ASN A 141 2.42 48.65 -68.37
N GLU A 142 1.65 49.24 -69.31
CA GLU A 142 0.19 49.23 -69.24
C GLU A 142 -0.40 47.81 -69.25
N GLU A 143 0.10 46.92 -70.12
CA GLU A 143 -0.34 45.52 -70.18
C GLU A 143 -0.01 44.77 -68.89
N TYR A 144 1.18 44.98 -68.33
CA TYR A 144 1.60 44.41 -67.05
C TYR A 144 0.69 44.86 -65.88
N GLN A 145 0.33 46.15 -65.83
CA GLN A 145 -0.60 46.67 -64.82
C GLN A 145 -2.01 46.08 -64.98
N LYS A 146 -2.54 46.01 -66.21
CA LYS A 146 -3.86 45.39 -66.50
C LYS A 146 -3.88 43.90 -66.11
N MET A 147 -2.81 43.17 -66.35
CA MET A 147 -2.67 41.77 -65.92
C MET A 147 -2.61 41.63 -64.40
N THR A 148 -1.85 42.50 -63.73
CA THR A 148 -1.74 42.50 -62.25
C THR A 148 -3.08 42.79 -61.58
N GLN A 149 -3.88 43.71 -62.12
CA GLN A 149 -5.23 44.00 -61.64
C GLN A 149 -6.17 42.81 -61.80
N LYS A 150 -6.23 42.20 -63.00
CA LYS A 150 -7.05 41.00 -63.26
C LYS A 150 -6.73 39.85 -62.32
N TYR A 151 -5.44 39.62 -62.05
CA TYR A 151 -5.01 38.56 -61.12
C TYR A 151 -5.49 38.83 -59.69
N ARG A 152 -5.34 40.06 -59.18
CA ARG A 152 -5.86 40.46 -57.86
C ARG A 152 -7.37 40.29 -57.74
N GLU A 153 -8.13 40.70 -58.76
CA GLU A 153 -9.58 40.49 -58.78
C GLU A 153 -9.95 39.00 -58.73
N GLN A 154 -9.25 38.15 -59.48
CA GLN A 154 -9.51 36.72 -59.52
C GLN A 154 -9.23 36.07 -58.17
N VAL A 155 -8.11 36.42 -57.51
CA VAL A 155 -7.77 35.97 -56.15
C VAL A 155 -8.87 36.36 -55.15
N ASN A 156 -9.29 37.63 -55.15
CA ASN A 156 -10.36 38.12 -54.26
C ASN A 156 -11.71 37.41 -54.50
N LYS A 157 -12.07 37.16 -55.78
CA LYS A 157 -13.27 36.38 -56.16
C LYS A 157 -13.18 34.92 -55.72
N THR A 158 -11.98 34.31 -55.70
CA THR A 158 -11.80 32.95 -55.16
C THR A 158 -11.90 32.90 -53.64
N GLN A 159 -11.27 33.85 -52.93
CA GLN A 159 -11.29 33.90 -51.47
C GLN A 159 -12.70 34.14 -50.92
N THR A 160 -13.43 35.13 -51.44
CA THR A 160 -14.82 35.41 -51.01
C THR A 160 -15.78 34.23 -51.24
N ARG A 161 -15.59 33.45 -52.32
CA ARG A 161 -16.34 32.20 -52.54
C ARG A 161 -15.99 31.12 -51.52
N GLN A 162 -14.71 30.95 -51.19
CA GLN A 162 -14.27 29.99 -50.18
C GLN A 162 -14.79 30.35 -48.78
N GLU A 163 -14.72 31.61 -48.39
CA GLU A 163 -15.24 32.11 -47.11
C GLU A 163 -16.76 31.92 -47.00
N SER A 164 -17.52 32.22 -48.07
CA SER A 164 -18.97 31.98 -48.12
C SER A 164 -19.32 30.50 -47.95
N ASN A 165 -18.65 29.60 -48.69
CA ASN A 165 -18.83 28.15 -48.57
C ASN A 165 -18.45 27.62 -47.18
N LEU A 166 -17.41 28.18 -46.57
CA LEU A 166 -16.94 27.78 -45.24
C LEU A 166 -17.92 28.23 -44.16
N ASN A 167 -18.53 29.41 -44.30
CA ASN A 167 -19.55 29.91 -43.38
C ASN A 167 -20.88 29.13 -43.50
N SER A 168 -21.32 28.75 -44.71
CA SER A 168 -22.51 27.91 -44.87
C SER A 168 -22.31 26.50 -44.32
N LEU A 169 -21.13 25.90 -44.53
CA LEU A 169 -20.76 24.63 -43.89
C LEU A 169 -20.74 24.72 -42.36
N ARG A 170 -20.22 25.81 -41.78
CA ARG A 170 -20.26 26.04 -40.33
C ARG A 170 -21.70 26.13 -39.81
N SER A 171 -22.56 26.89 -40.48
CA SER A 171 -23.97 27.04 -40.09
C SER A 171 -24.71 25.69 -40.11
N ASN A 172 -24.58 24.92 -41.20
CA ASN A 172 -25.22 23.61 -41.33
C ASN A 172 -24.72 22.62 -40.26
N ASN A 173 -23.41 22.61 -40.00
CA ASN A 173 -22.83 21.76 -38.94
C ASN A 173 -23.33 22.16 -37.54
N GLU A 174 -23.50 23.45 -37.27
CA GLU A 174 -24.03 23.93 -36.00
C GLU A 174 -25.48 23.51 -35.78
N GLU A 175 -26.32 23.56 -36.83
CA GLU A 175 -27.70 23.05 -36.77
C GLU A 175 -27.75 21.53 -36.55
N ILE A 176 -26.92 20.75 -37.25
CA ILE A 176 -26.81 19.30 -37.07
C ILE A 176 -26.41 18.98 -35.62
N VAL A 177 -25.39 19.66 -35.07
CA VAL A 177 -24.94 19.46 -33.68
C VAL A 177 -26.02 19.85 -32.66
N LYS A 178 -26.81 20.91 -32.92
CA LYS A 178 -27.97 21.26 -32.08
C LYS A 178 -29.05 20.18 -32.14
N GLY A 179 -29.35 19.64 -33.33
CA GLY A 179 -30.31 18.55 -33.52
C GLY A 179 -29.89 17.25 -32.82
N GLU A 180 -28.62 16.85 -32.96
CA GLU A 180 -28.01 15.71 -32.26
C GLU A 180 -28.11 15.87 -30.74
N ARG A 181 -27.74 17.04 -30.19
CA ARG A 181 -27.85 17.33 -28.74
C ARG A 181 -29.29 17.19 -28.23
N MET A 182 -30.28 17.69 -28.97
CA MET A 182 -31.69 17.56 -28.60
C MET A 182 -32.17 16.10 -28.66
N ARG A 183 -31.74 15.32 -29.66
CA ARG A 183 -32.03 13.88 -29.73
C ARG A 183 -31.43 13.11 -28.56
N GLY A 184 -30.16 13.40 -28.23
CA GLY A 184 -29.45 12.80 -27.09
C GLY A 184 -30.16 13.09 -25.78
N LYS A 185 -30.52 14.37 -25.53
CA LYS A 185 -31.27 14.76 -24.32
C LYS A 185 -32.62 14.06 -24.23
N ASN A 186 -33.40 14.04 -25.31
CA ASN A 186 -34.70 13.35 -25.34
C ASN A 186 -34.58 11.83 -25.12
N ALA A 187 -33.46 11.21 -25.51
CA ALA A 187 -33.19 9.81 -25.23
C ALA A 187 -32.79 9.58 -23.76
N GLU A 188 -32.01 10.49 -23.17
CA GLU A 188 -31.64 10.46 -21.76
C GLU A 188 -32.87 10.65 -20.85
N ASP A 189 -33.73 11.62 -21.15
CA ASP A 189 -34.95 11.90 -20.39
C ASP A 189 -35.90 10.67 -20.40
N LYS A 190 -36.07 10.02 -21.56
CA LYS A 190 -36.83 8.75 -21.67
C LYS A 190 -36.19 7.60 -20.90
N LEU A 191 -34.86 7.50 -20.88
CA LEU A 191 -34.15 6.49 -20.11
C LEU A 191 -34.36 6.70 -18.61
N ARG A 192 -34.31 7.95 -18.14
CA ARG A 192 -34.60 8.32 -16.75
C ARG A 192 -36.03 7.95 -16.35
N GLU A 193 -37.01 8.19 -17.23
CA GLU A 193 -38.42 7.85 -17.01
C GLU A 193 -38.66 6.32 -16.94
N ASP A 194 -38.09 5.53 -17.86
CA ASP A 194 -38.17 4.06 -17.83
C ASP A 194 -37.45 3.49 -16.60
N ILE A 195 -36.30 4.05 -16.20
CA ILE A 195 -35.61 3.67 -14.95
C ILE A 195 -36.48 3.99 -13.72
N SER A 196 -37.06 5.19 -13.62
CA SER A 196 -37.92 5.58 -12.49
C SER A 196 -39.13 4.66 -12.37
N THR A 197 -39.85 4.41 -13.46
CA THR A 197 -41.02 3.54 -13.47
C THR A 197 -40.69 2.07 -13.18
N ARG A 198 -39.47 1.60 -13.50
CA ARG A 198 -38.98 0.27 -13.08
C ARG A 198 -38.70 0.21 -11.58
N TYR A 199 -38.08 1.24 -10.99
CA TYR A 199 -37.87 1.31 -9.54
C TYR A 199 -39.20 1.32 -8.79
N GLU A 200 -40.16 2.19 -9.17
CA GLU A 200 -41.49 2.22 -8.54
C GLU A 200 -42.23 0.87 -8.59
N ARG A 201 -42.08 0.10 -9.68
CA ARG A 201 -42.65 -1.25 -9.77
C ARG A 201 -41.93 -2.23 -8.86
N LEU A 202 -40.60 -2.14 -8.78
CA LEU A 202 -39.79 -3.04 -7.96
C LEU A 202 -40.03 -2.80 -6.47
N ASP A 203 -40.16 -1.55 -6.05
CA ASP A 203 -40.49 -1.15 -4.68
C ASP A 203 -41.89 -1.67 -4.29
N LYS A 204 -42.92 -1.41 -5.11
CA LYS A 204 -44.27 -1.95 -4.90
C LYS A 204 -44.29 -3.48 -4.80
N MET A 205 -43.56 -4.18 -5.68
CA MET A 205 -43.41 -5.64 -5.62
C MET A 205 -42.61 -6.12 -4.39
N GLY A 206 -41.75 -5.27 -3.83
CA GLY A 206 -41.06 -5.50 -2.56
C GLY A 206 -42.02 -5.40 -1.38
N ASP A 207 -42.75 -4.28 -1.28
CA ASP A 207 -43.75 -4.02 -0.25
C ASP A 207 -44.85 -5.10 -0.23
N ASP A 208 -45.40 -5.46 -1.40
CA ASP A 208 -46.39 -6.54 -1.51
C ASP A 208 -45.85 -7.88 -0.97
N LYS A 209 -44.59 -8.21 -1.24
CA LYS A 209 -43.94 -9.44 -0.71
C LYS A 209 -43.69 -9.34 0.79
N ILE A 210 -43.30 -8.17 1.30
CA ILE A 210 -43.11 -7.94 2.74
C ILE A 210 -44.44 -8.10 3.47
N ASN A 211 -45.52 -7.47 2.99
CA ASN A 211 -46.87 -7.58 3.53
C ASN A 211 -47.40 -9.03 3.48
N GLN A 212 -47.18 -9.75 2.37
CA GLN A 212 -47.48 -11.18 2.27
C GLN A 212 -46.68 -12.04 3.26
N LYS A 213 -45.44 -11.64 3.61
CA LYS A 213 -44.63 -12.37 4.59
C LYS A 213 -45.02 -12.05 6.03
N GLN A 214 -45.33 -10.80 6.35
CA GLN A 214 -45.87 -10.40 7.65
C GLN A 214 -47.18 -11.12 7.96
N THR A 215 -48.15 -11.09 7.03
CA THR A 215 -49.41 -11.84 7.18
C THR A 215 -49.21 -13.36 7.29
N GLN A 216 -48.23 -13.95 6.59
CA GLN A 216 -47.83 -15.36 6.77
C GLN A 216 -47.17 -15.66 8.13
N ILE A 217 -46.55 -14.67 8.77
CA ILE A 217 -45.94 -14.82 10.10
C ILE A 217 -47.02 -14.67 11.17
N GLU A 218 -47.82 -13.60 11.14
CA GLU A 218 -48.93 -13.38 12.08
C GLU A 218 -49.93 -14.56 12.12
N THR A 219 -50.23 -15.16 10.95
CA THR A 219 -51.11 -16.33 10.88
C THR A 219 -50.48 -17.62 11.38
N LYS A 220 -49.15 -17.69 11.50
CA LYS A 220 -48.44 -18.79 12.18
C LYS A 220 -48.34 -18.55 13.68
N GLU A 221 -48.04 -17.32 14.10
CA GLU A 221 -48.00 -16.92 15.51
C GLU A 221 -49.36 -17.18 16.18
N LYS A 222 -50.46 -16.68 15.59
CA LYS A 222 -51.82 -16.94 16.07
C LYS A 222 -52.15 -18.44 16.19
N LYS A 223 -51.69 -19.27 15.25
CA LYS A 223 -51.86 -20.74 15.32
C LYS A 223 -51.06 -21.36 16.46
N LEU A 224 -49.84 -20.89 16.68
CA LEU A 224 -48.96 -21.38 17.74
C LEU A 224 -49.50 -20.99 19.13
N ASP A 225 -50.03 -19.78 19.27
CA ASP A 225 -50.74 -19.32 20.47
C ASP A 225 -52.02 -20.15 20.71
N ASP A 226 -52.82 -20.40 19.67
CA ASP A 226 -54.01 -21.26 19.72
C ASP A 226 -53.68 -22.72 20.08
N GLU A 227 -52.51 -23.23 19.68
CA GLU A 227 -52.03 -24.57 20.04
C GLU A 227 -51.52 -24.60 21.49
N TYR A 228 -50.73 -23.61 21.90
CA TYR A 228 -50.17 -23.50 23.25
C TYR A 228 -51.25 -23.29 24.32
N THR A 229 -52.26 -22.46 24.03
CA THR A 229 -53.43 -22.27 24.93
C THR A 229 -54.24 -23.55 25.09
N LYS A 230 -54.44 -24.33 24.01
CA LYS A 230 -55.06 -25.67 24.08
C LYS A 230 -54.20 -26.65 24.88
N GLU A 231 -52.88 -26.63 24.73
CA GLU A 231 -51.96 -27.49 25.48
C GLU A 231 -52.00 -27.17 26.98
N ILE A 232 -51.99 -25.88 27.36
CA ILE A 232 -52.16 -25.44 28.75
C ILE A 232 -53.51 -25.90 29.30
N ALA A 233 -54.61 -25.69 28.55
CA ALA A 233 -55.94 -26.12 28.98
C ALA A 233 -56.01 -27.65 29.20
N GLY A 234 -55.43 -28.44 28.30
CA GLY A 234 -55.34 -29.89 28.44
C GLY A 234 -54.46 -30.33 29.62
N LYS A 235 -53.30 -29.69 29.82
CA LYS A 235 -52.43 -29.93 30.99
C LYS A 235 -53.15 -29.62 32.30
N LYS A 236 -53.86 -28.49 32.37
CA LYS A 236 -54.67 -28.10 33.53
C LYS A 236 -55.76 -29.13 33.80
N GLN A 237 -56.57 -29.49 32.80
CA GLN A 237 -57.64 -30.49 32.96
C GLN A 237 -57.09 -31.86 33.43
N ASN A 238 -55.90 -32.25 32.97
CA ASN A 238 -55.24 -33.49 33.42
C ASN A 238 -54.66 -33.38 34.83
N TYR A 239 -54.20 -32.19 35.25
CA TYR A 239 -53.80 -31.91 36.62
C TYR A 239 -55.01 -31.98 37.57
N ASP A 240 -56.09 -31.28 37.24
CA ASP A 240 -57.33 -31.24 38.03
C ASP A 240 -57.90 -32.67 38.24
N LYS A 241 -57.98 -33.48 37.17
CA LYS A 241 -58.37 -34.91 37.24
C LYS A 241 -57.43 -35.76 38.10
N ARG A 242 -56.12 -35.46 38.10
CA ARG A 242 -55.13 -36.17 38.91
C ARG A 242 -55.25 -35.79 40.38
N GLU A 243 -55.49 -34.53 40.68
CA GLU A 243 -55.73 -34.02 42.03
C GLU A 243 -57.01 -34.63 42.61
N GLU A 244 -58.12 -34.60 41.86
CA GLU A 244 -59.38 -35.24 42.24
C GLU A 244 -59.19 -36.74 42.53
N ARG A 245 -58.45 -37.46 41.67
CA ARG A 245 -58.15 -38.88 41.90
C ARG A 245 -57.33 -39.10 43.16
N LEU A 246 -56.29 -38.29 43.40
CA LEU A 246 -55.45 -38.39 44.60
C LEU A 246 -56.24 -38.07 45.88
N GLN A 247 -57.15 -37.09 45.83
CA GLN A 247 -58.03 -36.74 46.94
C GLN A 247 -59.02 -37.88 47.25
N ASN A 248 -59.59 -38.50 46.22
CA ASN A 248 -60.47 -39.67 46.36
C ASN A 248 -59.71 -40.89 46.91
N GLU A 249 -58.51 -41.19 46.38
CA GLU A 249 -57.62 -42.25 46.90
C GLU A 249 -57.24 -42.01 48.38
N TYR A 250 -56.94 -40.77 48.76
CA TYR A 250 -56.63 -40.39 50.14
C TYR A 250 -57.84 -40.56 51.06
N ASN A 251 -59.01 -40.05 50.67
CA ASN A 251 -60.26 -40.17 51.42
C ASN A 251 -60.65 -41.64 51.62
N GLN A 252 -60.51 -42.47 50.59
CA GLN A 252 -60.76 -43.91 50.67
C GLN A 252 -59.79 -44.59 51.65
N ARG A 253 -58.48 -44.37 51.51
CA ARG A 253 -57.48 -44.91 52.46
C ARG A 253 -57.71 -44.46 53.90
N TYR A 254 -58.17 -43.22 54.09
CA TYR A 254 -58.53 -42.71 55.42
C TYR A 254 -59.73 -43.46 56.01
N MET A 255 -60.78 -43.68 55.21
CA MET A 255 -61.95 -44.47 55.64
C MET A 255 -61.59 -45.93 55.91
N ASP A 256 -60.83 -46.58 55.02
CA ASP A 256 -60.37 -47.96 55.19
C ASP A 256 -59.54 -48.12 56.48
N LYS A 257 -58.60 -47.19 56.71
CA LYS A 257 -57.77 -47.18 57.93
C LYS A 257 -58.59 -46.91 59.18
N LYS A 258 -59.58 -46.02 59.12
CA LYS A 258 -60.51 -45.76 60.21
C LYS A 258 -61.33 -47.01 60.56
N GLN A 259 -61.92 -47.66 59.55
CA GLN A 259 -62.70 -48.88 59.72
C GLN A 259 -61.84 -50.05 60.22
N ALA A 260 -60.63 -50.22 59.71
CA ALA A 260 -59.68 -51.22 60.20
C ALA A 260 -59.30 -50.97 61.67
N ASN A 261 -59.09 -49.72 62.06
CA ASN A 261 -58.82 -49.35 63.45
C ASN A 261 -60.03 -49.62 64.36
N GLU A 262 -61.25 -49.23 63.94
CA GLU A 262 -62.48 -49.53 64.69
C GLU A 262 -62.70 -51.05 64.85
N ASN A 263 -62.44 -51.84 63.80
CA ASN A 263 -62.52 -53.29 63.85
C ASN A 263 -61.45 -53.91 64.76
N SER A 264 -60.23 -53.35 64.77
CA SER A 264 -59.15 -53.75 65.67
C SER A 264 -59.52 -53.47 67.13
N MET A 265 -59.98 -52.26 67.45
CA MET A 265 -60.47 -51.87 68.79
C MET A 265 -61.65 -52.74 69.25
N ARG A 266 -62.61 -53.05 68.36
CA ARG A 266 -63.72 -53.98 68.66
C ARG A 266 -63.23 -55.40 68.95
N SER A 267 -62.23 -55.87 68.20
CA SER A 267 -61.65 -57.20 68.39
C SER A 267 -60.81 -57.29 69.66
N GLN A 268 -60.02 -56.26 69.97
CA GLN A 268 -59.29 -56.13 71.23
C GLN A 268 -60.26 -56.10 72.42
N LYS A 269 -61.36 -55.33 72.33
CA LYS A 269 -62.38 -55.30 73.37
C LYS A 269 -63.02 -56.68 73.58
N ARG A 270 -63.46 -57.36 72.52
CA ARG A 270 -64.02 -58.73 72.62
C ARG A 270 -63.01 -59.73 73.21
N GLY A 271 -61.74 -59.60 72.86
CA GLY A 271 -60.66 -60.41 73.43
C GLY A 271 -60.46 -60.14 74.92
N PHE A 272 -60.44 -58.87 75.31
CA PHE A 272 -60.39 -58.45 76.71
C PHE A 272 -61.59 -58.96 77.51
N ASP A 273 -62.81 -58.71 77.03
CA ASP A 273 -64.06 -59.13 77.68
C ASP A 273 -64.07 -60.67 77.86
N SER A 274 -63.70 -61.45 76.84
CA SER A 274 -63.62 -62.91 76.94
C SER A 274 -62.53 -63.43 77.88
N VAL A 275 -61.36 -62.77 77.94
CA VAL A 275 -60.30 -63.11 78.90
C VAL A 275 -60.72 -62.72 80.32
N TYR A 276 -61.41 -61.59 80.49
CA TYR A 276 -61.96 -61.14 81.76
C TYR A 276 -63.00 -62.11 82.30
N GLU A 277 -64.00 -62.51 81.49
CA GLU A 277 -65.01 -63.52 81.85
C GLU A 277 -64.38 -64.87 82.21
N LYS A 278 -63.37 -65.32 81.46
CA LYS A 278 -62.61 -66.54 81.77
C LYS A 278 -61.84 -66.43 83.09
N ASN A 279 -61.22 -65.28 83.35
CA ASN A 279 -60.52 -65.05 84.62
C ASN A 279 -61.52 -64.94 85.79
N GLU A 280 -62.67 -64.32 85.60
CA GLU A 280 -63.71 -64.24 86.64
C GLU A 280 -64.32 -65.61 86.96
N THR A 281 -64.60 -66.43 85.93
CA THR A 281 -65.08 -67.80 86.13
C THR A 281 -64.01 -68.70 86.74
N ASN A 282 -62.75 -68.64 86.28
CA ASN A 282 -61.63 -69.34 86.89
C ASN A 282 -61.41 -68.93 88.36
N ASN A 283 -61.53 -67.63 88.69
CA ASN A 283 -61.42 -67.14 90.06
C ASN A 283 -62.58 -67.63 90.93
N LYS A 284 -63.82 -67.65 90.43
CA LYS A 284 -64.97 -68.23 91.16
C LYS A 284 -64.76 -69.72 91.43
N VAL A 285 -64.28 -70.48 90.43
CA VAL A 285 -63.95 -71.90 90.58
C VAL A 285 -62.80 -72.12 91.56
N SER A 286 -61.74 -71.30 91.51
CA SER A 286 -60.61 -71.41 92.43
C SER A 286 -61.02 -71.11 93.88
N LEU A 287 -61.86 -70.10 94.11
CA LEU A 287 -62.45 -69.79 95.43
C LEU A 287 -63.35 -70.92 95.93
N GLN A 288 -64.15 -71.55 95.07
CA GLN A 288 -64.95 -72.74 95.44
C GLN A 288 -64.07 -73.94 95.79
N ILE A 289 -62.99 -74.18 95.04
CA ILE A 289 -62.01 -75.24 95.33
C ILE A 289 -61.29 -74.95 96.66
N GLN A 290 -60.87 -73.71 96.90
CA GLN A 290 -60.25 -73.28 98.16
C GLN A 290 -61.20 -73.49 99.34
N ALA A 291 -62.46 -73.05 99.24
CA ALA A 291 -63.47 -73.26 100.28
C ALA A 291 -63.72 -74.76 100.56
N ARG A 292 -63.76 -75.60 99.51
CA ARG A 292 -63.91 -77.06 99.65
C ARG A 292 -62.68 -77.72 100.28
N ASN A 293 -61.49 -77.28 99.91
CA ASN A 293 -60.24 -77.77 100.50
C ASN A 293 -60.12 -77.35 101.96
N TYR A 294 -60.41 -76.09 102.29
CA TYR A 294 -60.42 -75.59 103.66
C TYR A 294 -61.43 -76.33 104.54
N ALA A 295 -62.64 -76.59 104.05
CA ALA A 295 -63.63 -77.40 104.77
C ALA A 295 -63.16 -78.86 104.98
N LYS A 296 -62.46 -79.44 103.98
CA LYS A 296 -61.86 -80.78 104.09
C LYS A 296 -60.72 -80.81 105.09
N GLU A 297 -59.85 -79.81 105.09
CA GLU A 297 -58.73 -79.66 106.03
C GLU A 297 -59.23 -79.42 107.46
N LEU A 298 -60.25 -78.59 107.68
CA LEU A 298 -60.91 -78.44 108.98
C LEU A 298 -61.47 -79.76 109.50
N ALA A 299 -62.18 -80.52 108.65
CA ALA A 299 -62.71 -81.84 109.02
C ALA A 299 -61.59 -82.85 109.31
N GLN A 300 -60.44 -82.74 108.63
CA GLN A 300 -59.28 -83.59 108.84
C GLN A 300 -58.52 -83.20 110.11
N GLN A 301 -58.29 -81.91 110.38
CA GLN A 301 -57.76 -81.42 111.66
C GLN A 301 -58.64 -81.82 112.85
N HIS A 302 -59.97 -81.77 112.73
CA HIS A 302 -60.87 -82.27 113.78
C HIS A 302 -60.68 -83.77 114.04
N ARG A 303 -60.50 -84.59 112.99
CA ARG A 303 -60.16 -86.01 113.14
C ARG A 303 -58.79 -86.22 113.77
N ASP A 304 -57.78 -85.48 113.31
CA ASP A 304 -56.41 -85.63 113.78
C ASP A 304 -56.26 -85.15 115.23
N PHE A 305 -56.97 -84.10 115.64
CA PHE A 305 -57.06 -83.66 117.04
C PHE A 305 -57.68 -84.74 117.95
N LEU A 306 -58.79 -85.36 117.54
CA LEU A 306 -59.39 -86.49 118.27
C LEU A 306 -58.44 -87.71 118.33
N ASN A 307 -57.73 -87.99 117.25
CA ASN A 307 -56.76 -89.10 117.14
C ASN A 307 -55.43 -88.84 117.86
N GLN A 308 -55.08 -87.58 118.15
CA GLN A 308 -53.87 -87.21 118.89
C GLN A 308 -54.16 -87.05 120.38
N SER A 309 -55.31 -86.46 120.75
CA SER A 309 -55.80 -86.41 122.14
C SER A 309 -55.85 -87.81 122.78
N SER A 310 -56.31 -88.81 122.02
CA SER A 310 -56.33 -90.22 122.42
C SER A 310 -54.96 -90.93 122.48
N LYS A 311 -53.87 -90.30 122.02
CA LYS A 311 -52.51 -90.88 122.00
C LYS A 311 -51.57 -90.35 123.08
N TYR A 312 -51.94 -89.27 123.77
CA TYR A 312 -51.12 -88.67 124.84
C TYR A 312 -51.65 -88.92 126.26
N ALA A 313 -52.80 -89.60 126.39
CA ALA A 313 -53.26 -90.16 127.66
C ALA A 313 -52.39 -91.36 128.07
N GLY A 314 -51.28 -91.11 128.78
CA GLY A 314 -50.45 -92.15 129.41
C GLY A 314 -48.94 -92.15 129.07
N LYS A 315 -48.33 -90.99 128.79
CA LYS A 315 -46.87 -90.88 128.55
C LYS A 315 -46.17 -89.78 129.37
N GLU A 316 -46.51 -89.65 130.65
CA GLU A 316 -45.75 -88.81 131.60
C GLU A 316 -44.57 -89.53 132.28
N ASP A 317 -44.53 -90.87 132.25
CA ASP A 317 -43.59 -91.67 133.08
C ASP A 317 -42.34 -92.22 132.36
N ASP A 318 -42.04 -91.80 131.12
CA ASP A 318 -40.87 -92.31 130.37
C ASP A 318 -39.53 -91.84 131.00
N PRO A 319 -38.67 -92.76 131.50
CA PRO A 319 -37.41 -92.38 132.15
C PRO A 319 -36.39 -91.70 131.24
N PHE A 320 -36.53 -91.79 129.91
CA PHE A 320 -35.60 -91.17 128.96
C PHE A 320 -35.52 -89.64 129.07
N TYR A 321 -36.55 -88.99 129.62
CA TYR A 321 -36.64 -87.54 129.78
C TYR A 321 -36.29 -87.03 131.19
N LYS A 322 -35.74 -87.87 132.07
CA LYS A 322 -35.33 -87.46 133.43
C LYS A 322 -33.87 -86.96 133.42
N VAL A 323 -33.70 -85.64 133.55
CA VAL A 323 -32.39 -84.99 133.70
C VAL A 323 -31.73 -85.46 134.99
N GLN A 324 -30.56 -86.11 134.89
CA GLN A 324 -29.74 -86.47 136.04
C GLN A 324 -28.81 -85.30 136.40
N ASP A 325 -29.04 -84.71 137.57
CA ASP A 325 -28.13 -83.77 138.23
C ASP A 325 -26.84 -84.50 138.63
N ARG A 326 -25.66 -83.97 138.28
CA ARG A 326 -24.36 -84.59 138.59
C ARG A 326 -23.74 -84.13 139.92
N GLY A 327 -24.44 -83.32 140.71
CA GLY A 327 -23.98 -82.89 142.03
C GLY A 327 -22.86 -81.84 141.98
N SER A 328 -22.87 -80.98 140.96
CA SER A 328 -22.00 -79.81 140.90
C SER A 328 -22.54 -78.71 141.83
N GLU A 329 -21.70 -78.17 142.70
CA GLU A 329 -22.10 -77.19 143.72
C GLU A 329 -21.34 -75.86 143.54
N LEU A 330 -22.06 -74.73 143.59
CA LEU A 330 -21.45 -73.40 143.68
C LEU A 330 -21.53 -72.89 145.12
N ASN A 331 -20.40 -72.78 145.79
CA ASN A 331 -20.32 -72.24 147.15
C ASN A 331 -19.80 -70.78 147.14
N GLU A 332 -20.46 -69.90 147.88
CA GLU A 332 -20.13 -68.47 147.93
C GLU A 332 -19.39 -68.09 149.23
N ASN A 333 -18.12 -67.68 149.11
CA ASN A 333 -17.39 -67.02 150.19
C ASN A 333 -17.45 -65.49 150.05
N GLN A 334 -17.09 -64.75 151.09
CA GLN A 334 -17.16 -63.28 151.09
C GLN A 334 -16.39 -62.60 149.94
N HIS A 335 -15.27 -63.20 149.50
CA HIS A 335 -14.39 -62.61 148.49
C HIS A 335 -14.37 -63.35 147.14
N PHE A 336 -14.85 -64.59 147.08
CA PHE A 336 -14.81 -65.42 145.88
C PHE A 336 -15.92 -66.48 145.89
N TYR A 337 -16.36 -66.89 144.71
CA TYR A 337 -17.14 -68.11 144.51
C TYR A 337 -16.20 -69.31 144.31
N VAL A 338 -16.59 -70.50 144.78
CA VAL A 338 -15.92 -71.77 144.50
C VAL A 338 -16.93 -72.71 143.85
N LEU A 339 -16.75 -72.94 142.55
CA LEU A 339 -17.51 -73.96 141.83
C LEU A 339 -16.80 -75.31 141.96
N LYS A 340 -17.47 -76.30 142.53
CA LYS A 340 -17.00 -77.67 142.69
C LYS A 340 -17.76 -78.57 141.71
N ALA A 341 -17.09 -78.98 140.64
CA ALA A 341 -17.64 -79.87 139.62
C ALA A 341 -17.12 -81.29 139.79
N TYR A 342 -18.00 -82.29 139.76
CA TYR A 342 -17.60 -83.70 139.73
C TYR A 342 -17.26 -84.12 138.28
N VAL A 343 -15.99 -84.47 138.06
CA VAL A 343 -15.43 -84.83 136.76
C VAL A 343 -14.52 -86.06 136.95
N PRO A 344 -15.03 -87.28 136.71
CA PRO A 344 -14.21 -88.50 136.76
C PRO A 344 -12.91 -88.37 135.95
N GLU A 345 -11.82 -88.97 136.41
CA GLU A 345 -10.50 -88.85 135.77
C GLU A 345 -10.50 -89.16 134.25
N HIS A 346 -11.34 -90.10 133.81
CA HIS A 346 -11.47 -90.47 132.39
C HIS A 346 -12.31 -89.48 131.55
N GLU A 347 -13.10 -88.60 132.16
CA GLU A 347 -13.86 -87.54 131.46
C GLU A 347 -13.11 -86.18 131.45
N LYS A 348 -11.88 -86.12 132.01
CA LYS A 348 -11.14 -84.86 132.26
C LYS A 348 -10.96 -83.93 131.05
N GLU A 349 -10.86 -84.47 129.84
CA GLU A 349 -10.63 -83.71 128.60
C GLU A 349 -11.93 -83.20 127.97
N ASN A 350 -13.07 -83.79 128.37
CA ASN A 350 -14.39 -83.53 127.78
C ASN A 350 -15.27 -82.60 128.63
N VAL A 351 -14.69 -81.98 129.68
CA VAL A 351 -15.37 -80.98 130.53
C VAL A 351 -14.80 -79.59 130.30
N SER A 352 -15.66 -78.72 129.78
CA SER A 352 -15.38 -77.29 129.68
C SER A 352 -16.17 -76.52 130.74
N VAL A 353 -15.45 -75.78 131.59
CA VAL A 353 -16.04 -74.80 132.49
C VAL A 353 -15.76 -73.41 131.92
N VAL A 354 -16.81 -72.71 131.50
CA VAL A 354 -16.74 -71.35 130.95
C VAL A 354 -17.34 -70.39 131.97
N ILE A 355 -16.61 -69.32 132.27
CA ILE A 355 -17.03 -68.30 133.23
C ILE A 355 -17.32 -67.00 132.50
N GLN A 356 -18.57 -66.55 132.60
CA GLN A 356 -19.08 -65.28 132.11
C GLN A 356 -19.29 -64.34 133.30
N LYS A 357 -19.51 -63.05 133.07
CA LYS A 357 -19.64 -62.04 134.14
C LYS A 357 -20.75 -62.37 135.16
N ASP A 358 -21.80 -63.06 134.72
CA ASP A 358 -23.04 -63.27 135.47
C ASP A 358 -23.37 -64.76 135.70
N ARG A 359 -22.55 -65.70 135.18
CA ARG A 359 -22.71 -67.16 135.39
C ARG A 359 -21.46 -67.96 135.09
N ALA A 360 -21.30 -69.12 135.74
CA ALA A 360 -20.48 -70.22 135.25
C ALA A 360 -21.36 -71.24 134.51
N SER A 361 -20.87 -71.79 133.41
CA SER A 361 -21.46 -72.96 132.76
C SER A 361 -20.46 -74.12 132.73
N ILE A 362 -20.91 -75.29 133.20
CA ILE A 362 -20.20 -76.55 133.06
C ILE A 362 -20.86 -77.31 131.93
N SER A 363 -20.13 -77.58 130.86
CA SER A 363 -20.57 -78.48 129.79
C SER A 363 -19.71 -79.73 129.76
N THR A 364 -20.36 -80.89 129.84
CA THR A 364 -19.74 -82.21 129.71
C THR A 364 -20.34 -82.95 128.52
N GLN A 365 -19.50 -83.51 127.64
CA GLN A 365 -19.96 -84.35 126.54
C GLN A 365 -19.45 -85.78 126.72
N ARG A 366 -20.36 -86.74 126.89
CA ARG A 366 -20.04 -88.17 126.89
C ARG A 366 -20.55 -88.81 125.60
N GLN A 367 -19.68 -89.55 124.93
CA GLN A 367 -20.04 -90.39 123.79
C GLN A 367 -19.79 -91.85 124.17
N PHE A 368 -20.78 -92.71 123.94
CA PHE A 368 -20.67 -94.15 124.11
C PHE A 368 -21.06 -94.82 122.79
N ASN A 369 -20.09 -95.47 122.16
CA ASN A 369 -20.24 -96.16 120.89
C ASN A 369 -20.05 -97.66 121.14
N GLU A 370 -21.10 -98.44 120.92
CA GLU A 370 -21.07 -99.89 121.07
C GLU A 370 -21.44 -100.55 119.74
N GLU A 371 -20.51 -101.29 119.14
CA GLU A 371 -20.70 -102.02 117.89
C GLU A 371 -20.75 -103.52 118.19
N ILE A 372 -21.95 -104.10 118.13
CA ILE A 372 -22.17 -105.55 118.28
C ILE A 372 -22.41 -106.15 116.89
N LYS A 373 -21.68 -107.22 116.58
CA LYS A 373 -21.85 -108.00 115.36
C LYS A 373 -22.46 -109.35 115.72
N ASP A 374 -23.65 -109.60 115.21
CA ASP A 374 -24.36 -110.86 115.38
C ASP A 374 -23.97 -111.85 114.28
N GLU A 375 -24.04 -113.16 114.57
CA GLU A 375 -23.60 -114.23 113.64
C GLU A 375 -24.44 -114.28 112.35
N SER A 376 -25.61 -113.65 112.35
CA SER A 376 -26.48 -113.40 111.19
C SER A 376 -25.92 -112.38 110.17
N GLY A 377 -24.73 -111.82 110.41
CA GLY A 377 -24.06 -110.85 109.53
C GLY A 377 -24.60 -109.42 109.63
N LYS A 378 -25.58 -109.18 110.51
CA LYS A 378 -26.14 -107.86 110.76
C LYS A 378 -25.26 -107.10 111.76
N LYS A 379 -24.68 -105.98 111.32
CA LYS A 379 -24.08 -104.99 112.23
C LYS A 379 -25.18 -104.16 112.89
N ILE A 380 -25.12 -103.99 114.21
CA ILE A 380 -25.88 -102.96 114.94
C ILE A 380 -24.87 -102.13 115.72
N ALA A 381 -24.79 -100.84 115.40
CA ALA A 381 -23.89 -99.90 116.05
C ALA A 381 -24.72 -98.79 116.71
N THR A 382 -24.80 -98.81 118.04
CA THR A 382 -25.53 -97.81 118.81
C THR A 382 -24.57 -96.69 119.18
N HIS A 383 -24.84 -95.49 118.67
CA HIS A 383 -24.08 -94.28 118.98
C HIS A 383 -24.92 -93.43 119.92
N SER A 384 -24.53 -93.39 121.20
CA SER A 384 -25.19 -92.58 122.23
C SER A 384 -24.30 -91.38 122.57
N ALA A 385 -24.76 -90.18 122.26
CA ALA A 385 -24.09 -88.93 122.63
C ALA A 385 -24.98 -88.15 123.60
N GLN A 386 -24.50 -87.95 124.83
CA GLN A 386 -25.18 -87.18 125.85
C GLN A 386 -24.37 -85.93 126.16
N THR A 387 -24.98 -84.76 125.97
CA THR A 387 -24.43 -83.46 126.38
C THR A 387 -25.18 -82.95 127.60
N LEU A 388 -24.46 -82.81 128.72
CA LEU A 388 -24.96 -82.16 129.92
C LEU A 388 -24.43 -80.73 129.97
N ARG A 389 -25.30 -79.77 130.30
CA ARG A 389 -24.95 -78.37 130.51
C ARG A 389 -25.64 -77.88 131.79
N GLU A 390 -24.83 -77.64 132.82
CA GLU A 390 -25.27 -77.04 134.08
C GLU A 390 -24.85 -75.57 134.08
N GLU A 391 -25.73 -74.67 134.52
CA GLU A 391 -25.45 -73.22 134.62
C GLU A 391 -25.72 -72.71 136.02
N PHE A 392 -24.71 -72.03 136.58
CA PHE A 392 -24.73 -71.46 137.92
C PHE A 392 -24.64 -69.94 137.80
N PRO A 393 -25.73 -69.19 138.03
CA PRO A 393 -25.69 -67.73 138.02
C PRO A 393 -24.85 -67.20 139.19
N PHE A 394 -24.24 -66.03 139.02
CA PHE A 394 -23.61 -65.28 140.10
C PHE A 394 -24.51 -64.13 140.54
N GLU A 395 -24.71 -63.98 141.84
CA GLU A 395 -25.47 -62.84 142.39
C GLU A 395 -24.64 -61.54 142.40
N THR A 396 -23.31 -61.65 142.52
CA THR A 396 -22.41 -60.49 142.55
C THR A 396 -21.44 -60.48 141.36
N PRO A 397 -21.13 -59.31 140.77
CA PRO A 397 -20.19 -59.22 139.65
C PRO A 397 -18.81 -59.76 140.02
N ILE A 398 -18.27 -60.60 139.15
CA ILE A 398 -16.94 -61.23 139.31
C ILE A 398 -15.84 -60.54 138.49
N ILE A 399 -14.58 -60.88 138.78
CA ILE A 399 -13.42 -60.54 137.95
C ILE A 399 -12.96 -61.80 137.23
N THR A 400 -13.18 -61.86 135.91
CA THR A 400 -12.82 -63.02 135.07
C THR A 400 -11.32 -63.24 134.94
N GLU A 401 -10.51 -62.19 135.11
CA GLU A 401 -9.04 -62.24 134.97
C GLU A 401 -8.34 -62.90 136.17
N GLY A 402 -9.01 -63.02 137.32
CA GLY A 402 -8.46 -63.61 138.54
C GLY A 402 -8.93 -65.04 138.83
N VAL A 403 -9.52 -65.73 137.85
CA VAL A 403 -10.06 -67.09 138.02
C VAL A 403 -8.93 -68.11 138.15
N ALA A 404 -8.91 -68.84 139.26
CA ALA A 404 -8.00 -69.97 139.47
C ALA A 404 -8.76 -71.30 139.35
N ARG A 405 -8.23 -72.23 138.54
CA ARG A 405 -8.73 -73.62 138.46
C ARG A 405 -7.73 -74.56 139.10
N GLU A 406 -8.18 -75.32 140.10
CA GLU A 406 -7.42 -76.36 140.78
C GLU A 406 -8.17 -77.69 140.64
N ARG A 407 -7.44 -78.80 140.51
CA ARG A 407 -8.04 -80.14 140.43
C ARG A 407 -7.49 -81.00 141.54
N SER A 408 -8.38 -81.64 142.30
CA SER A 408 -8.05 -82.58 143.36
C SER A 408 -8.87 -83.86 143.17
N GLY A 409 -8.25 -84.89 142.63
CA GLY A 409 -8.90 -86.16 142.27
C GLY A 409 -9.95 -86.00 141.17
N ASP A 410 -11.16 -86.49 141.43
CA ASP A 410 -12.33 -86.38 140.55
C ASP A 410 -13.10 -85.05 140.68
N TYR A 411 -12.59 -84.07 141.43
CA TYR A 411 -13.21 -82.75 141.55
C TYR A 411 -12.36 -81.66 140.91
N VAL A 412 -13.01 -80.83 140.09
CA VAL A 412 -12.46 -79.57 139.59
C VAL A 412 -13.05 -78.43 140.41
N PHE A 413 -12.18 -77.71 141.10
CA PHE A 413 -12.50 -76.51 141.85
C PHE A 413 -12.15 -75.29 141.02
N VAL A 414 -13.11 -74.37 140.85
CA VAL A 414 -12.87 -73.11 140.15
C VAL A 414 -13.19 -71.96 141.09
N THR A 415 -12.13 -71.27 141.52
CA THR A 415 -12.18 -70.12 142.43
C THR A 415 -12.27 -68.83 141.62
N ILE A 416 -13.30 -68.03 141.88
CA ILE A 416 -13.73 -66.92 141.05
C ILE A 416 -13.86 -65.67 141.94
N PRO A 417 -12.94 -64.69 141.84
CA PRO A 417 -12.95 -63.53 142.73
C PRO A 417 -14.10 -62.56 142.43
N LYS A 418 -14.71 -62.01 143.48
CA LYS A 418 -15.78 -60.99 143.39
C LYS A 418 -15.20 -59.60 143.26
N LEU A 419 -15.80 -58.78 142.39
CA LEU A 419 -15.40 -57.38 142.16
C LEU A 419 -15.48 -56.52 143.43
N GLN A 420 -16.45 -56.77 144.31
CA GLN A 420 -16.61 -56.01 145.57
C GLN A 420 -15.39 -56.14 146.50
N SER A 421 -14.68 -57.27 146.49
CA SER A 421 -13.53 -57.50 147.38
C SER A 421 -12.38 -56.50 147.18
N PHE A 422 -12.29 -55.89 146.00
CA PHE A 422 -11.25 -54.91 145.65
C PHE A 422 -11.66 -53.45 145.94
N ARG A 423 -12.95 -53.14 146.15
CA ARG A 423 -13.40 -51.75 146.40
C ARG A 423 -13.05 -51.22 147.80
N ASN A 424 -12.82 -52.08 148.79
CA ASN A 424 -12.52 -51.66 150.16
C ASN A 424 -11.03 -51.36 150.43
N ARG A 425 -10.23 -51.09 149.38
CA ARG A 425 -8.87 -50.57 149.49
C ARG A 425 -8.73 -49.22 148.77
N GLU A 426 -9.52 -48.24 149.19
CA GLU A 426 -9.14 -46.84 148.97
C GLU A 426 -7.88 -46.53 149.81
N ILE A 427 -6.77 -46.30 149.12
CA ILE A 427 -5.55 -45.80 149.75
C ILE A 427 -5.77 -44.30 150.03
N LYS A 428 -6.08 -43.99 151.29
CA LYS A 428 -6.11 -42.63 151.80
C LYS A 428 -4.75 -41.93 151.66
N GLY A 429 -4.81 -40.68 151.22
CA GLY A 429 -4.21 -39.59 152.00
C GLY A 429 -5.16 -39.23 153.15
#